data_AF-A0A7W2I4A2-F1
#
_entry.id   AF-A0A7W2I4A2-F1
#
_cell.length_a   1.000
_cell.length_b   1.000
_cell.length_c   1.000
_cell.angle_alpha   90.00
_cell.angle_beta   90.00
_cell.angle_gamma   90.00
#
_symmetry.space_group_name_H-M   'P 1'
#
loop_
_entity.id
_entity.type
_entity.pdbx_description
1 polymer ?
#
loop_
_entity_poly.entity_id
_entity_poly.type
_entity_poly.pdbx_seq_one_letter_code
_entity_poly.pdbx_strand_id
1 'polypeptide(L)'
;MRAAFRNTIAAAVAAAIAVSGANVAHAQQDVELAPVLTNTATLVDSDGDGLPDIWEEQGVVLADGTEIPLPDWGADPNRPDVFLQLNWMASEYDTLGCDTSAARECANANRTSYAPSTQSLDDLVDLFADHGISLHIDAGEHYTNIPNYSDVHGGETLEYRDSYFDPSKFEAFQLINTINNLGDRANIFRPGVLGDRMRAGSNATGLSLVGDSSFYVANPGGRANDEQVRNTILHEFGHTLGLRHWGAQQYVTDIAEGSPMQAGYQSVMNYDRQFDYFNYSEKPYFADTPAGKVLVPADWDSLVLDNPRIGAYAESIGARAKAEVEEIEQPEEVVEVEQPEPVEVAEEHPLTALVPAEEIPAQPGEVPAEQPKAEQKVEAKAKAEAPKQANNQINIAAIIGGVVAALAVLGIGAAFLAMR
;
A
#
# COMPACT_ATOMS: atom_id res chain seq x y z
N MET A 1 4.46 31.10 4.43
CA MET A 1 3.22 30.48 3.91
C MET A 1 2.79 29.31 4.80
N ARG A 2 2.35 29.55 6.05
CA ARG A 2 2.04 28.47 7.03
C ARG A 2 0.55 28.11 7.17
N ALA A 3 -0.34 28.78 6.44
CA ALA A 3 -1.79 28.59 6.56
C ALA A 3 -2.42 27.71 5.47
N ALA A 4 -1.74 27.52 4.32
CA ALA A 4 -2.30 26.78 3.18
C ALA A 4 -2.36 25.25 3.42
N PHE A 5 -1.28 24.68 3.98
CA PHE A 5 -1.14 23.23 4.21
C PHE A 5 -2.11 22.62 5.24
N ARG A 6 -2.81 23.43 6.04
CA ARG A 6 -3.84 22.92 6.97
C ARG A 6 -5.19 22.66 6.30
N ASN A 7 -5.41 23.18 5.09
CA ASN A 7 -6.71 23.10 4.42
C ASN A 7 -6.85 21.88 3.51
N THR A 8 -5.76 21.26 3.05
CA THR A 8 -5.80 20.09 2.14
C THR A 8 -6.21 18.81 2.88
N ILE A 9 -5.61 18.54 4.05
CA ILE A 9 -5.96 17.38 4.89
C ILE A 9 -7.43 17.49 5.38
N ALA A 10 -7.87 18.69 5.75
CA ALA A 10 -9.26 18.95 6.11
C ALA A 10 -10.23 18.73 4.94
N ALA A 11 -9.82 18.98 3.69
CA ALA A 11 -10.62 18.73 2.50
C ALA A 11 -10.78 17.23 2.18
N ALA A 12 -9.73 16.42 2.35
CA ALA A 12 -9.80 14.96 2.22
C ALA A 12 -10.79 14.34 3.22
N VAL A 13 -10.75 14.80 4.48
CA VAL A 13 -11.71 14.39 5.52
C VAL A 13 -13.13 14.91 5.22
N ALA A 14 -13.28 16.13 4.72
CA ALA A 14 -14.59 16.68 4.33
C ALA A 14 -15.24 15.91 3.16
N ALA A 15 -14.45 15.45 2.18
CA ALA A 15 -14.93 14.60 1.09
C ALA A 15 -15.44 13.23 1.61
N ALA A 16 -14.75 12.63 2.58
CA ALA A 16 -15.20 11.39 3.22
C ALA A 16 -16.49 11.58 4.06
N ILE A 17 -16.66 12.74 4.70
CA ILE A 17 -17.85 13.04 5.53
C ILE A 17 -19.13 13.22 4.69
N ALA A 18 -19.01 13.71 3.45
CA ALA A 18 -20.15 13.91 2.55
C ALA A 18 -20.94 12.62 2.24
N VAL A 19 -20.31 11.45 2.37
CA VAL A 19 -20.91 10.12 2.13
C VAL A 19 -21.99 9.75 3.16
N SER A 20 -21.99 10.37 4.35
CA SER A 20 -22.77 9.90 5.50
C SER A 20 -24.05 10.69 5.84
N GLY A 21 -24.28 11.85 5.21
CA GLY A 21 -25.48 12.67 5.44
C GLY A 21 -25.69 13.18 6.88
N ALA A 22 -24.66 13.10 7.73
CA ALA A 22 -24.73 13.51 9.13
C ALA A 22 -24.59 15.04 9.28
N ASN A 23 -25.54 15.67 9.99
CA ASN A 23 -25.43 17.09 10.34
C ASN A 23 -24.20 17.33 11.22
N VAL A 24 -23.32 18.26 10.80
CA VAL A 24 -22.08 18.57 11.51
C VAL A 24 -22.37 19.40 12.76
N ALA A 25 -22.58 18.72 13.88
CA ALA A 25 -22.57 19.31 15.21
C ALA A 25 -21.74 18.43 16.16
N HIS A 26 -20.62 18.98 16.63
CA HIS A 26 -19.72 18.41 17.64
C HIS A 26 -18.92 17.14 17.26
N ALA A 27 -17.89 17.34 16.42
CA ALA A 27 -16.73 16.47 16.35
C ALA A 27 -15.44 17.31 16.25
N GLN A 28 -15.19 18.15 17.27
CA GLN A 28 -13.91 18.85 17.42
C GLN A 28 -13.07 18.11 18.47
N GLN A 29 -12.54 16.97 18.04
CA GLN A 29 -11.39 16.33 18.67
C GLN A 29 -10.24 16.45 17.68
N ASP A 30 -9.19 17.17 18.07
CA ASP A 30 -8.03 17.37 17.23
C ASP A 30 -7.31 16.02 17.06
N VAL A 31 -7.45 15.42 15.87
CA VAL A 31 -6.67 14.25 15.48
C VAL A 31 -5.25 14.73 15.17
N GLU A 32 -4.33 14.52 16.11
CA GLU A 32 -2.90 14.74 15.88
C GLU A 32 -2.36 13.62 14.97
N LEU A 33 -2.59 13.77 13.67
CA LEU A 33 -1.79 13.07 12.66
C LEU A 33 -0.34 13.47 12.87
N ALA A 34 0.55 12.49 12.98
CA ALA A 34 1.98 12.75 13.12
C ALA A 34 2.44 13.66 11.96
N PRO A 35 3.24 14.71 12.24
CA PRO A 35 3.70 15.60 11.19
C PRO A 35 4.60 14.82 10.23
N VAL A 36 4.21 14.76 8.95
CA VAL A 36 5.10 14.28 7.89
C VAL A 36 6.33 15.18 7.90
N LEU A 37 7.49 14.60 8.19
CA LEU A 37 8.77 15.30 8.26
C LEU A 37 9.26 15.58 6.83
N THR A 38 8.69 16.57 6.16
CA THR A 38 9.06 16.88 4.77
C THR A 38 10.40 17.63 4.69
N ASN A 39 11.50 16.87 4.59
CA ASN A 39 12.85 17.43 4.41
C ASN A 39 13.30 17.45 2.94
N THR A 40 12.64 16.68 2.06
CA THR A 40 13.00 16.52 0.65
C THR A 40 12.11 17.29 -0.33
N ALA A 41 11.02 17.91 0.13
CA ALA A 41 10.12 18.78 -0.66
C ALA A 41 10.76 20.11 -1.19
N THR A 42 12.08 20.17 -1.24
CA THR A 42 12.88 21.25 -1.87
C THR A 42 13.95 20.70 -2.83
N LEU A 43 14.04 19.38 -2.98
CA LEU A 43 14.86 18.76 -4.02
C LEU A 43 14.19 18.97 -5.38
N VAL A 44 14.95 18.76 -6.45
CA VAL A 44 14.39 18.74 -7.80
C VAL A 44 13.77 17.36 -8.02
N ASP A 45 12.61 17.38 -8.66
CA ASP A 45 11.86 16.28 -9.26
C ASP A 45 11.55 16.82 -10.67
N SER A 46 12.21 16.25 -11.68
CA SER A 46 12.30 16.78 -13.03
C SER A 46 11.17 16.31 -13.95
N ASP A 47 10.52 15.19 -13.63
CA ASP A 47 9.43 14.62 -14.43
C ASP A 47 8.05 14.60 -13.74
N GLY A 48 8.00 14.77 -12.41
CA GLY A 48 6.81 14.99 -11.61
C GLY A 48 6.17 13.73 -11.01
N ASP A 49 6.90 12.63 -10.86
CA ASP A 49 6.39 11.39 -10.26
C ASP A 49 6.32 11.41 -8.71
N GLY A 50 6.98 12.39 -8.09
CA GLY A 50 7.11 12.60 -6.65
C GLY A 50 8.42 12.09 -6.04
N LEU A 51 9.27 11.39 -6.78
CA LEU A 51 10.62 10.98 -6.40
C LEU A 51 11.60 12.09 -6.80
N PRO A 52 12.54 12.48 -5.92
CA PRO A 52 13.56 13.46 -6.30
C PRO A 52 14.65 12.88 -7.21
N ASP A 53 15.10 13.65 -8.21
CA ASP A 53 16.15 13.26 -9.19
C ASP A 53 17.35 12.56 -8.50
N ILE A 54 17.79 13.09 -7.36
CA ILE A 54 18.97 12.60 -6.65
C ILE A 54 18.76 11.22 -5.99
N TRP A 55 17.52 10.83 -5.70
CA TRP A 55 17.17 9.49 -5.21
C TRP A 55 17.22 8.48 -6.36
N GLU A 56 16.73 8.84 -7.53
CA GLU A 56 16.74 8.00 -8.73
C GLU A 56 18.12 7.94 -9.39
N GLU A 57 18.97 8.96 -9.21
CA GLU A 57 20.37 8.93 -9.62
C GLU A 57 21.25 8.10 -8.67
N GLN A 58 21.01 8.14 -7.35
CA GLN A 58 21.97 7.70 -6.33
C GLN A 58 21.45 6.64 -5.33
N GLY A 59 20.15 6.34 -5.35
CA GLY A 59 19.46 5.57 -4.32
C GLY A 59 19.26 6.38 -3.02
N VAL A 60 18.41 5.87 -2.15
CA VAL A 60 17.99 6.56 -0.92
C VAL A 60 18.00 5.62 0.28
N VAL A 61 18.28 6.16 1.47
CA VAL A 61 18.13 5.45 2.76
C VAL A 61 16.96 6.06 3.52
N LEU A 62 15.98 5.23 3.86
CA LEU A 62 14.76 5.60 4.59
C LEU A 62 15.02 5.85 6.08
N ALA A 63 14.03 6.34 6.84
CA ALA A 63 14.21 6.74 8.24
C ALA A 63 14.48 5.54 9.18
N ASP A 64 13.92 4.38 8.85
CA ASP A 64 14.18 3.09 9.49
C ASP A 64 15.54 2.46 9.10
N GLY A 65 16.28 3.07 8.18
CA GLY A 65 17.56 2.60 7.67
C GLY A 65 17.46 1.67 6.46
N THR A 66 16.28 1.45 5.89
CA THR A 66 16.11 0.65 4.66
C THR A 66 16.80 1.33 3.47
N GLU A 67 17.71 0.61 2.82
CA GLU A 67 18.38 1.02 1.58
C GLU A 67 17.47 0.72 0.37
N ILE A 68 17.10 1.75 -0.40
CA ILE A 68 16.27 1.66 -1.61
C ILE A 68 17.11 2.09 -2.82
N PRO A 69 17.65 1.15 -3.60
CA PRO A 69 18.51 1.45 -4.75
C PRO A 69 17.68 1.70 -6.02
N LEU A 70 16.85 2.76 -6.02
CA LEU A 70 16.02 3.18 -7.17
C LEU A 70 16.74 3.16 -8.54
N PRO A 71 17.99 3.64 -8.70
CA PRO A 71 18.64 3.63 -10.02
C PRO A 71 18.89 2.21 -10.53
N ASP A 72 19.17 1.28 -9.62
CA ASP A 72 19.46 -0.12 -9.94
C ASP A 72 18.16 -0.91 -10.09
N TRP A 73 17.05 -0.40 -9.54
CA TRP A 73 15.66 -0.77 -9.85
C TRP A 73 15.14 -0.13 -11.15
N GLY A 74 15.98 0.61 -11.87
CA GLY A 74 15.67 1.13 -13.20
C GLY A 74 14.85 2.43 -13.21
N ALA A 75 14.89 3.22 -12.14
CA ALA A 75 14.36 4.57 -12.14
C ALA A 75 15.21 5.54 -13.01
N ASP A 76 14.60 6.56 -13.60
CA ASP A 76 15.20 7.55 -14.49
C ASP A 76 14.58 8.95 -14.24
N PRO A 77 15.35 9.95 -13.73
CA PRO A 77 14.91 11.33 -13.44
C PRO A 77 14.28 12.14 -14.59
N ASN A 78 14.08 11.53 -15.75
CA ASN A 78 13.55 12.14 -16.97
C ASN A 78 12.33 11.37 -17.50
N ARG A 79 11.86 10.34 -16.79
CA ARG A 79 10.79 9.45 -17.18
C ARG A 79 10.05 8.88 -15.94
N PRO A 80 8.81 9.34 -15.67
CA PRO A 80 8.13 9.06 -14.41
C PRO A 80 8.08 7.58 -14.00
N ASP A 81 8.43 7.28 -12.75
CA ASP A 81 8.52 5.94 -12.17
C ASP A 81 7.47 5.69 -11.07
N VAL A 82 6.53 4.78 -11.34
CA VAL A 82 5.43 4.47 -10.43
C VAL A 82 5.62 3.09 -9.81
N PHE A 83 6.02 3.04 -8.55
CA PHE A 83 6.15 1.80 -7.79
C PHE A 83 4.81 1.37 -7.16
N LEU A 84 4.42 0.12 -7.43
CA LEU A 84 3.18 -0.53 -7.03
C LEU A 84 3.51 -1.85 -6.31
N GLN A 85 3.07 -2.01 -5.06
CA GLN A 85 3.12 -3.31 -4.39
C GLN A 85 1.72 -3.94 -4.38
N LEU A 86 1.55 -5.08 -5.06
CA LEU A 86 0.31 -5.85 -5.02
C LEU A 86 0.42 -6.97 -3.99
N ASN A 87 -0.59 -7.04 -3.13
CA ASN A 87 -0.74 -8.05 -2.10
C ASN A 87 -2.09 -8.73 -2.27
N TRP A 88 -2.27 -9.95 -1.78
CA TRP A 88 -3.59 -10.59 -1.75
C TRP A 88 -3.80 -11.51 -0.57
N MET A 89 -5.08 -11.84 -0.35
CA MET A 89 -5.50 -12.88 0.59
C MET A 89 -5.12 -14.27 0.08
N ALA A 90 -4.58 -15.09 0.96
CA ALA A 90 -4.59 -16.55 0.82
C ALA A 90 -6.03 -17.07 0.68
N SER A 91 -6.19 -18.30 0.19
CA SER A 91 -7.52 -18.91 0.15
C SER A 91 -7.99 -19.28 1.57
N GLU A 92 -9.31 -19.39 1.75
CA GLU A 92 -9.90 -19.86 3.03
C GLU A 92 -9.38 -21.27 3.39
N TYR A 93 -9.16 -22.10 2.39
CA TYR A 93 -8.65 -23.46 2.54
C TYR A 93 -7.20 -23.48 3.05
N ASP A 94 -6.34 -22.57 2.56
CA ASP A 94 -4.93 -22.47 2.99
C ASP A 94 -4.83 -21.83 4.38
N THR A 95 -5.61 -20.78 4.62
CA THR A 95 -5.80 -20.11 5.94
C THR A 95 -6.24 -21.10 7.04
N LEU A 96 -7.04 -22.12 6.68
CA LEU A 96 -7.47 -23.18 7.59
C LEU A 96 -6.47 -24.35 7.72
N GLY A 97 -5.33 -24.30 7.03
CA GLY A 97 -4.28 -25.33 7.05
C GLY A 97 -4.72 -26.67 6.46
N CYS A 98 -5.68 -26.66 5.53
CA CYS A 98 -6.45 -27.83 5.13
C CYS A 98 -5.63 -28.94 4.45
N ASP A 99 -4.46 -28.65 3.88
CA ASP A 99 -3.57 -29.68 3.33
C ASP A 99 -2.95 -30.60 4.39
N THR A 100 -2.92 -30.15 5.65
CA THR A 100 -2.45 -30.96 6.79
C THR A 100 -3.59 -31.37 7.74
N SER A 101 -4.81 -30.91 7.47
CA SER A 101 -5.93 -30.92 8.41
C SER A 101 -7.18 -31.57 7.80
N ALA A 102 -7.62 -32.68 8.38
CA ALA A 102 -8.91 -33.30 8.04
C ALA A 102 -10.13 -32.59 8.68
N ALA A 103 -10.03 -31.28 8.94
CA ALA A 103 -11.11 -30.50 9.52
C ALA A 103 -12.35 -30.50 8.59
N ARG A 104 -13.53 -30.58 9.19
CA ARG A 104 -14.81 -30.67 8.46
C ARG A 104 -15.12 -29.39 7.68
N GLU A 105 -14.56 -28.29 8.15
CA GLU A 105 -14.63 -26.93 7.60
C GLU A 105 -13.98 -26.90 6.20
N CYS A 106 -12.85 -27.59 6.00
CA CYS A 106 -12.11 -27.71 4.73
C CYS A 106 -12.92 -28.29 3.55
N ALA A 107 -14.02 -29.01 3.84
CA ALA A 107 -14.90 -29.55 2.80
C ALA A 107 -15.63 -28.45 2.00
N ASN A 108 -15.90 -27.29 2.63
CA ASN A 108 -16.61 -26.18 2.00
C ASN A 108 -15.76 -24.90 1.88
N ALA A 109 -14.52 -24.93 2.38
CA ALA A 109 -13.61 -23.79 2.32
C ALA A 109 -13.32 -23.36 0.88
N ASN A 110 -13.33 -22.04 0.66
CA ASN A 110 -12.97 -21.42 -0.60
C ASN A 110 -11.49 -21.69 -0.96
N ARG A 111 -11.25 -22.10 -2.21
CA ARG A 111 -9.91 -22.39 -2.80
C ARG A 111 -9.52 -21.39 -3.89
N THR A 112 -10.21 -20.25 -3.95
CA THR A 112 -9.87 -19.16 -4.86
C THR A 112 -8.49 -18.62 -4.52
N SER A 113 -7.59 -18.58 -5.51
CA SER A 113 -6.45 -17.67 -5.45
C SER A 113 -6.91 -16.28 -5.89
N TYR A 114 -6.47 -15.26 -5.16
CA TYR A 114 -6.74 -13.86 -5.48
C TYR A 114 -5.56 -13.18 -6.19
N ALA A 115 -4.54 -13.96 -6.56
CA ALA A 115 -3.42 -13.51 -7.38
C ALA A 115 -3.91 -13.07 -8.77
N PRO A 116 -3.51 -11.89 -9.27
CA PRO A 116 -3.73 -11.52 -10.67
C PRO A 116 -2.87 -12.39 -11.59
N SER A 117 -3.32 -12.63 -12.83
CA SER A 117 -2.49 -13.35 -13.81
C SER A 117 -1.22 -12.54 -14.14
N THR A 118 -0.09 -13.21 -14.38
CA THR A 118 1.16 -12.52 -14.74
C THR A 118 1.02 -11.73 -16.03
N GLN A 119 0.31 -12.28 -17.04
CA GLN A 119 -0.02 -11.56 -18.27
C GLN A 119 -0.80 -10.27 -17.99
N SER A 120 -1.71 -10.28 -17.01
CA SER A 120 -2.43 -9.06 -16.62
C SER A 120 -1.55 -8.01 -15.98
N LEU A 121 -0.42 -8.40 -15.37
CA LEU A 121 0.58 -7.47 -14.84
C LEU A 121 1.49 -6.95 -15.96
N ASP A 122 1.92 -7.82 -16.87
CA ASP A 122 2.64 -7.41 -18.10
C ASP A 122 1.81 -6.42 -18.93
N ASP A 123 0.52 -6.70 -19.15
CA ASP A 123 -0.41 -5.80 -19.85
C ASP A 123 -0.51 -4.41 -19.19
N LEU A 124 -0.39 -4.32 -17.86
CA LEU A 124 -0.38 -3.04 -17.12
C LEU A 124 0.95 -2.31 -17.29
N VAL A 125 2.07 -3.03 -17.24
CA VAL A 125 3.42 -2.48 -17.44
C VAL A 125 3.55 -1.92 -18.85
N ASP A 126 3.16 -2.69 -19.86
CA ASP A 126 3.16 -2.28 -21.28
C ASP A 126 2.26 -1.06 -21.50
N LEU A 127 1.06 -1.03 -20.90
CA LEU A 127 0.14 0.11 -21.02
C LEU A 127 0.76 1.41 -20.48
N PHE A 128 1.36 1.39 -19.29
CA PHE A 128 2.03 2.58 -18.75
C PHE A 128 3.26 2.96 -19.58
N ALA A 129 4.01 1.97 -20.09
CA ALA A 129 5.19 2.20 -20.92
C ALA A 129 4.85 2.85 -22.27
N ASP A 130 3.77 2.45 -22.93
CA ASP A 130 3.25 3.09 -24.14
C ASP A 130 2.84 4.55 -23.92
N HIS A 131 2.49 4.91 -22.69
CA HIS A 131 2.20 6.28 -22.25
C HIS A 131 3.41 7.02 -21.62
N GLY A 132 4.61 6.44 -21.73
CA GLY A 132 5.87 7.06 -21.32
C GLY A 132 6.24 6.90 -19.85
N ILE A 133 5.42 6.22 -19.05
CA ILE A 133 5.62 6.04 -17.60
C ILE A 133 6.21 4.65 -17.34
N SER A 134 7.18 4.51 -16.43
CA SER A 134 7.60 3.20 -15.93
C SER A 134 6.64 2.74 -14.83
N LEU A 135 6.02 1.57 -14.98
CA LEU A 135 5.28 0.93 -13.89
C LEU A 135 6.13 -0.21 -13.31
N HIS A 136 6.51 -0.08 -12.04
CA HIS A 136 7.35 -1.02 -11.30
C HIS A 136 6.48 -1.81 -10.32
N ILE A 137 6.34 -3.12 -10.51
CA ILE A 137 5.42 -3.97 -9.75
C ILE A 137 6.20 -4.95 -8.87
N ASP A 138 5.93 -4.90 -7.57
CA ASP A 138 6.24 -5.94 -6.60
C ASP A 138 4.96 -6.73 -6.27
N ALA A 139 4.86 -7.96 -6.76
CA ALA A 139 3.80 -8.89 -6.43
C ALA A 139 4.35 -10.19 -5.81
N GLY A 140 5.47 -10.09 -5.08
CA GLY A 140 6.12 -11.24 -4.45
C GLY A 140 6.84 -12.16 -5.45
N GLU A 141 7.12 -13.40 -5.04
CA GLU A 141 7.73 -14.43 -5.90
C GLU A 141 6.87 -14.77 -7.15
N HIS A 142 5.58 -14.42 -7.15
CA HIS A 142 4.64 -14.65 -8.25
C HIS A 142 4.92 -13.76 -9.46
N TYR A 143 5.32 -12.50 -9.23
CA TYR A 143 5.67 -11.57 -10.30
C TYR A 143 6.46 -10.36 -9.76
N THR A 144 7.53 -10.01 -10.46
CA THR A 144 8.08 -8.66 -10.44
C THR A 144 8.75 -8.33 -11.77
N ASN A 145 8.64 -7.09 -12.21
CA ASN A 145 9.42 -6.54 -13.33
C ASN A 145 10.55 -5.61 -12.86
N ILE A 146 10.76 -5.46 -11.55
CA ILE A 146 11.76 -4.57 -10.97
C ILE A 146 13.15 -5.23 -11.09
N PRO A 147 14.10 -4.66 -11.85
CA PRO A 147 15.44 -5.22 -11.97
C PRO A 147 16.20 -5.14 -10.63
N ASN A 148 17.10 -6.11 -10.40
CA ASN A 148 17.95 -6.17 -9.20
C ASN A 148 17.18 -6.12 -7.86
N TYR A 149 15.93 -6.60 -7.84
CA TYR A 149 15.06 -6.63 -6.67
C TYR A 149 14.97 -8.06 -6.10
N SER A 150 15.81 -8.36 -5.11
CA SER A 150 15.85 -9.68 -4.43
C SER A 150 14.80 -9.82 -3.34
N ASP A 151 14.57 -8.74 -2.59
CA ASP A 151 13.80 -8.75 -1.35
C ASP A 151 12.35 -8.36 -1.66
N VAL A 152 11.60 -9.28 -2.25
CA VAL A 152 10.19 -9.07 -2.63
C VAL A 152 9.28 -9.00 -1.39
N HIS A 153 8.30 -8.09 -1.42
CA HIS A 153 7.42 -7.83 -0.28
C HIS A 153 5.91 -7.93 -0.61
N GLY A 154 5.55 -7.97 -1.89
CA GLY A 154 4.19 -8.25 -2.36
C GLY A 154 3.80 -9.72 -2.28
N GLY A 155 2.69 -10.08 -2.91
CA GLY A 155 2.24 -11.46 -3.05
C GLY A 155 1.15 -11.87 -2.06
N GLU A 156 1.11 -13.16 -1.71
CA GLU A 156 0.13 -13.73 -0.79
C GLU A 156 0.49 -13.42 0.68
N THR A 157 0.26 -12.18 1.11
CA THR A 157 0.71 -11.66 2.42
C THR A 157 -0.42 -11.46 3.44
N LEU A 158 -1.69 -11.75 3.08
CA LEU A 158 -2.84 -11.62 3.96
C LEU A 158 -3.55 -12.96 4.20
N GLU A 159 -4.00 -13.20 5.44
CA GLU A 159 -4.93 -14.30 5.76
C GLU A 159 -6.33 -14.04 5.16
N TYR A 160 -7.05 -15.11 4.80
CA TYR A 160 -8.38 -15.03 4.20
C TYR A 160 -9.41 -14.34 5.09
N ARG A 161 -10.24 -13.47 4.48
CA ARG A 161 -11.42 -12.87 5.11
C ARG A 161 -12.55 -12.73 4.09
N ASP A 162 -13.76 -13.23 4.41
CA ASP A 162 -14.98 -13.03 3.61
C ASP A 162 -15.37 -11.54 3.45
N SER A 163 -14.85 -10.66 4.31
CA SER A 163 -14.90 -9.22 4.08
C SER A 163 -13.60 -8.57 4.56
N TYR A 164 -12.96 -7.83 3.66
CA TYR A 164 -11.76 -7.07 3.96
C TYR A 164 -12.05 -5.97 4.99
N PHE A 165 -13.04 -5.10 4.69
CA PHE A 165 -13.35 -3.98 5.56
C PHE A 165 -14.17 -4.40 6.79
N ASP A 166 -13.59 -4.16 7.97
CA ASP A 166 -14.25 -4.21 9.26
C ASP A 166 -15.43 -3.20 9.31
N PRO A 167 -16.69 -3.64 9.48
CA PRO A 167 -17.85 -2.75 9.47
C PRO A 167 -17.95 -1.84 10.70
N SER A 168 -17.07 -2.00 11.70
CA SER A 168 -16.96 -1.09 12.84
C SER A 168 -16.07 0.12 12.57
N LYS A 169 -15.41 0.19 11.41
CA LYS A 169 -14.45 1.23 11.03
C LYS A 169 -14.81 1.86 9.69
N PHE A 170 -14.48 3.14 9.51
CA PHE A 170 -14.50 3.74 8.18
C PHE A 170 -13.40 3.11 7.31
N GLU A 171 -13.73 2.86 6.05
CA GLU A 171 -12.91 2.06 5.13
C GLU A 171 -11.65 2.80 4.71
N ALA A 172 -11.73 4.12 4.58
CA ALA A 172 -10.58 4.99 4.37
C ALA A 172 -9.50 4.80 5.45
N PHE A 173 -9.86 4.55 6.72
CA PHE A 173 -8.86 4.26 7.76
C PHE A 173 -8.22 2.87 7.59
N GLN A 174 -8.91 1.92 6.97
CA GLN A 174 -8.33 0.60 6.69
C GLN A 174 -7.40 0.65 5.48
N LEU A 175 -7.74 1.42 4.45
CA LEU A 175 -6.82 1.75 3.34
C LEU A 175 -5.59 2.52 3.85
N ILE A 176 -5.76 3.52 4.71
CA ILE A 176 -4.62 4.21 5.37
C ILE A 176 -3.77 3.22 6.19
N ASN A 177 -4.37 2.23 6.86
CA ASN A 177 -3.59 1.18 7.53
C ASN A 177 -2.82 0.30 6.53
N THR A 178 -3.34 0.05 5.34
CA THR A 178 -2.62 -0.63 4.25
C THR A 178 -1.36 0.13 3.85
N ILE A 179 -1.44 1.46 3.75
CA ILE A 179 -0.26 2.33 3.56
C ILE A 179 0.71 2.19 4.74
N ASN A 180 0.21 2.37 5.97
CA ASN A 180 1.06 2.34 7.17
C ASN A 180 1.76 0.99 7.39
N ASN A 181 1.19 -0.12 6.90
CA ASN A 181 1.77 -1.45 6.98
C ASN A 181 3.01 -1.64 6.09
N LEU A 182 3.24 -0.77 5.09
CA LEU A 182 4.51 -0.74 4.35
C LEU A 182 5.67 -0.14 5.18
N GLY A 183 5.39 0.48 6.33
CA GLY A 183 6.38 1.29 7.05
C GLY A 183 6.89 2.42 6.17
N ASP A 184 8.19 2.69 6.21
CA ASP A 184 8.78 3.76 5.41
C ASP A 184 8.76 3.46 3.90
N ARG A 185 8.58 2.21 3.46
CA ARG A 185 8.43 1.88 2.02
C ARG A 185 7.18 2.52 1.40
N ALA A 186 6.23 3.03 2.19
CA ALA A 186 5.14 3.90 1.73
C ALA A 186 5.60 5.23 1.11
N ASN A 187 6.88 5.58 1.27
CA ASN A 187 7.56 6.72 0.65
C ASN A 187 7.92 6.48 -0.83
N ILE A 188 7.75 5.25 -1.30
CA ILE A 188 8.12 4.78 -2.65
C ILE A 188 6.92 4.04 -3.28
N PHE A 189 6.37 3.04 -2.57
CA PHE A 189 5.36 2.12 -3.08
C PHE A 189 3.92 2.55 -2.77
N ARG A 190 3.06 2.40 -3.78
CA ARG A 190 1.59 2.44 -3.66
C ARG A 190 1.05 1.03 -3.40
N PRO A 191 0.41 0.71 -2.25
CA PRO A 191 -0.05 -0.66 -2.00
C PRO A 191 -1.48 -0.93 -2.51
N GLY A 192 -1.61 -1.93 -3.38
CA GLY A 192 -2.88 -2.57 -3.73
C GLY A 192 -3.09 -3.88 -2.95
N VAL A 193 -4.34 -4.17 -2.58
CA VAL A 193 -4.73 -5.46 -1.97
C VAL A 193 -5.87 -6.11 -2.76
N LEU A 194 -5.74 -7.38 -3.11
CA LEU A 194 -6.80 -8.18 -3.71
C LEU A 194 -7.38 -9.19 -2.70
N GLY A 195 -8.67 -9.50 -2.80
CA GLY A 195 -9.31 -10.49 -1.94
C GLY A 195 -10.76 -10.77 -2.32
N ASP A 196 -11.53 -11.31 -1.37
CA ASP A 196 -12.96 -11.54 -1.54
C ASP A 196 -13.75 -10.21 -1.46
N ARG A 197 -14.92 -10.19 -0.82
CA ARG A 197 -15.72 -8.96 -0.74
C ARG A 197 -15.03 -7.85 0.03
N MET A 198 -15.37 -6.63 -0.36
CA MET A 198 -15.18 -5.44 0.47
C MET A 198 -15.99 -5.53 1.78
N ARG A 199 -17.28 -5.89 1.66
CA ARG A 199 -18.28 -5.85 2.74
C ARG A 199 -19.28 -7.01 2.58
N ALA A 200 -19.85 -7.47 3.69
CA ALA A 200 -20.89 -8.49 3.70
C ALA A 200 -22.06 -8.14 2.77
N GLY A 201 -22.35 -9.02 1.80
CA GLY A 201 -23.43 -8.84 0.82
C GLY A 201 -23.16 -7.81 -0.29
N SER A 202 -21.98 -7.21 -0.35
CA SER A 202 -21.59 -6.31 -1.44
C SER A 202 -21.08 -7.07 -2.67
N ASN A 203 -21.42 -6.56 -3.85
CA ASN A 203 -20.83 -6.97 -5.14
C ASN A 203 -20.01 -5.83 -5.77
N ALA A 204 -19.64 -4.80 -5.00
CA ALA A 204 -18.73 -3.77 -5.48
C ALA A 204 -17.33 -4.38 -5.73
N THR A 205 -16.67 -3.93 -6.79
CA THR A 205 -15.43 -4.51 -7.30
C THR A 205 -14.16 -3.87 -6.75
N GLY A 206 -14.23 -2.69 -6.13
CA GLY A 206 -13.09 -2.12 -5.43
C GLY A 206 -13.39 -0.85 -4.64
N LEU A 207 -12.36 -0.33 -3.99
CA LEU A 207 -12.32 1.00 -3.36
C LEU A 207 -10.88 1.48 -3.22
N SER A 208 -10.67 2.75 -3.54
CA SER A 208 -9.36 3.41 -3.51
C SER A 208 -9.42 4.76 -2.79
N LEU A 209 -8.25 5.24 -2.34
CA LEU A 209 -8.08 6.63 -1.89
C LEU A 209 -7.72 7.51 -3.09
N VAL A 210 -8.60 8.46 -3.44
CA VAL A 210 -8.34 9.33 -4.59
C VAL A 210 -7.22 10.32 -4.29
N GLY A 211 -6.11 10.25 -5.04
CA GLY A 211 -4.91 11.07 -4.85
C GLY A 211 -4.09 10.71 -3.60
N ASP A 212 -4.22 9.49 -3.09
CA ASP A 212 -3.35 8.89 -2.06
C ASP A 212 -3.06 7.43 -2.47
N SER A 213 -2.22 6.71 -1.72
CA SER A 213 -1.40 5.65 -2.29
C SER A 213 -2.04 4.25 -2.35
N SER A 214 -3.22 4.01 -1.76
CA SER A 214 -3.73 2.64 -1.53
C SER A 214 -5.12 2.34 -2.06
N PHE A 215 -5.30 1.09 -2.49
CA PHE A 215 -6.58 0.58 -2.98
C PHE A 215 -6.85 -0.89 -2.64
N TYR A 216 -8.10 -1.31 -2.80
CA TYR A 216 -8.56 -2.68 -2.65
C TYR A 216 -9.36 -3.14 -3.88
N VAL A 217 -9.09 -4.36 -4.37
CA VAL A 217 -9.82 -5.03 -5.45
C VAL A 217 -10.56 -6.25 -4.87
N ALA A 218 -11.86 -6.33 -5.17
CA ALA A 218 -12.75 -7.38 -4.71
C ALA A 218 -13.07 -8.36 -5.83
N ASN A 219 -12.82 -9.65 -5.61
CA ASN A 219 -13.25 -10.74 -6.48
C ASN A 219 -14.12 -11.76 -5.71
N PRO A 220 -15.40 -11.45 -5.37
CA PRO A 220 -16.21 -12.28 -4.49
C PRO A 220 -16.35 -13.74 -4.95
N GLY A 221 -15.69 -14.66 -4.24
CA GLY A 221 -15.62 -16.09 -4.54
C GLY A 221 -14.91 -16.44 -5.85
N GLY A 222 -13.95 -15.63 -6.33
CA GLY A 222 -13.11 -15.96 -7.50
C GLY A 222 -13.87 -16.03 -8.82
N ARG A 223 -14.82 -15.11 -9.04
CA ARG A 223 -15.78 -15.15 -10.15
C ARG A 223 -15.45 -14.21 -11.31
N ALA A 224 -14.68 -13.17 -11.05
CA ALA A 224 -14.15 -12.30 -12.10
C ALA A 224 -13.09 -13.07 -12.91
N ASN A 225 -13.06 -12.86 -14.22
CA ASN A 225 -11.98 -13.36 -15.08
C ASN A 225 -10.76 -12.42 -15.01
N ASP A 226 -9.64 -12.85 -15.61
CA ASP A 226 -8.37 -12.11 -15.54
C ASP A 226 -8.50 -10.68 -16.13
N GLU A 227 -9.25 -10.51 -17.22
CA GLU A 227 -9.50 -9.18 -17.82
C GLU A 227 -10.29 -8.25 -16.87
N GLN A 228 -11.29 -8.78 -16.16
CA GLN A 228 -12.06 -8.04 -15.18
C GLN A 228 -11.21 -7.66 -13.95
N VAL A 229 -10.35 -8.57 -13.49
CA VAL A 229 -9.41 -8.30 -12.40
C VAL A 229 -8.39 -7.24 -12.84
N ARG A 230 -7.74 -7.40 -13.99
CA ARG A 230 -6.79 -6.45 -14.59
C ARG A 230 -7.39 -5.05 -14.71
N ASN A 231 -8.57 -4.95 -15.30
CA ASN A 231 -9.23 -3.67 -15.48
C ASN A 231 -9.70 -3.06 -14.14
N THR A 232 -10.05 -3.88 -13.14
CA THR A 232 -10.36 -3.36 -11.80
C THR A 232 -9.09 -2.88 -11.07
N ILE A 233 -7.95 -3.55 -11.22
CA ILE A 233 -6.65 -3.02 -10.76
C ILE A 233 -6.40 -1.66 -11.41
N LEU A 234 -6.53 -1.54 -12.74
CA LEU A 234 -6.33 -0.28 -13.45
C LEU A 234 -7.31 0.82 -12.96
N HIS A 235 -8.59 0.49 -12.75
CA HIS A 235 -9.59 1.44 -12.23
C HIS A 235 -9.22 1.95 -10.82
N GLU A 236 -8.95 1.05 -9.89
CA GLU A 236 -8.67 1.39 -8.50
C GLU A 236 -7.29 2.06 -8.33
N PHE A 237 -6.33 1.72 -9.19
CA PHE A 237 -5.04 2.39 -9.29
C PHE A 237 -5.19 3.80 -9.89
N GLY A 238 -6.03 3.99 -10.91
CA GLY A 238 -6.31 5.31 -11.50
C GLY A 238 -6.84 6.33 -10.49
N HIS A 239 -7.60 5.88 -9.48
CA HIS A 239 -7.96 6.71 -8.33
C HIS A 239 -6.74 7.19 -7.54
N THR A 240 -5.75 6.33 -7.26
CA THR A 240 -4.51 6.74 -6.58
C THR A 240 -3.78 7.83 -7.37
N LEU A 241 -3.89 7.79 -8.69
CA LEU A 241 -3.33 8.77 -9.64
C LEU A 241 -4.27 9.97 -9.92
N GLY A 242 -5.22 10.24 -9.02
CA GLY A 242 -6.07 11.44 -9.04
C GLY A 242 -7.30 11.39 -9.96
N LEU A 243 -7.62 10.26 -10.58
CA LEU A 243 -8.83 10.12 -11.40
C LEU A 243 -10.10 9.85 -10.56
N ARG A 244 -11.26 10.21 -11.11
CA ARG A 244 -12.60 9.83 -10.63
C ARG A 244 -13.38 9.17 -11.77
N HIS A 245 -14.59 8.68 -11.50
CA HIS A 245 -15.46 8.00 -12.49
C HIS A 245 -15.86 8.87 -13.71
N TRP A 246 -15.44 10.13 -13.75
CA TRP A 246 -15.68 11.11 -14.83
C TRP A 246 -14.40 11.83 -15.28
N GLY A 247 -13.21 11.31 -14.95
CA GLY A 247 -11.91 11.92 -15.27
C GLY A 247 -11.21 12.56 -14.09
N ALA A 248 -10.12 13.26 -14.38
CA ALA A 248 -9.24 13.84 -13.37
C ALA A 248 -9.98 14.74 -12.37
N GLN A 249 -9.75 14.49 -11.07
CA GLN A 249 -10.53 15.03 -9.95
C GLN A 249 -10.78 16.54 -10.05
N GLN A 250 -9.76 17.31 -10.42
CA GLN A 250 -9.81 18.78 -10.47
C GLN A 250 -10.87 19.35 -11.44
N TYR A 251 -11.31 18.58 -12.44
CA TYR A 251 -12.32 19.00 -13.43
C TYR A 251 -13.75 18.55 -13.09
N VAL A 252 -13.91 17.57 -12.20
CA VAL A 252 -15.19 16.90 -11.94
C VAL A 252 -15.57 16.84 -10.46
N THR A 253 -15.01 17.75 -9.64
CA THR A 253 -15.32 17.86 -8.20
C THR A 253 -16.79 18.10 -7.87
N ASP A 254 -17.56 18.68 -8.80
CA ASP A 254 -18.98 18.99 -8.64
C ASP A 254 -19.92 17.89 -9.16
N ILE A 255 -19.39 16.87 -9.84
CA ILE A 255 -20.17 15.68 -10.21
C ILE A 255 -20.31 14.79 -8.97
N ALA A 256 -21.55 14.60 -8.53
CA ALA A 256 -21.86 13.80 -7.35
C ALA A 256 -21.76 12.30 -7.66
N GLU A 257 -21.35 11.51 -6.66
CA GLU A 257 -21.25 10.05 -6.81
C GLU A 257 -22.60 9.42 -7.17
N GLY A 258 -22.59 8.43 -8.06
CA GLY A 258 -23.81 7.84 -8.64
C GLY A 258 -24.54 8.71 -9.68
N SER A 259 -23.93 9.81 -10.15
CA SER A 259 -24.41 10.51 -11.37
C SER A 259 -24.34 9.60 -12.60
N PRO A 260 -25.12 9.86 -13.67
CA PRO A 260 -24.98 9.10 -14.91
C PRO A 260 -23.56 9.16 -15.48
N MET A 261 -23.08 8.00 -15.93
CA MET A 261 -21.84 7.90 -16.70
C MET A 261 -21.96 8.68 -18.01
N GLN A 262 -20.84 9.26 -18.47
CA GLN A 262 -20.81 10.13 -19.63
C GLN A 262 -20.32 9.30 -20.83
N ALA A 263 -21.17 9.10 -21.84
CA ALA A 263 -20.85 8.23 -22.99
C ALA A 263 -19.60 8.69 -23.81
N GLY A 264 -19.20 9.95 -23.67
CA GLY A 264 -17.96 10.48 -24.26
C GLY A 264 -16.69 10.13 -23.48
N TYR A 265 -16.80 9.69 -22.23
CA TYR A 265 -15.67 9.32 -21.39
C TYR A 265 -15.28 7.86 -21.66
N GLN A 266 -14.25 7.66 -22.48
CA GLN A 266 -13.73 6.34 -22.85
C GLN A 266 -12.54 6.01 -21.95
N SER A 267 -12.81 5.47 -20.77
CA SER A 267 -11.82 5.17 -19.75
C SER A 267 -12.31 3.99 -18.91
N VAL A 268 -11.39 3.18 -18.37
CA VAL A 268 -11.72 2.13 -17.39
C VAL A 268 -12.40 2.70 -16.14
N MET A 269 -12.17 3.99 -15.84
CA MET A 269 -12.81 4.74 -14.75
C MET A 269 -14.33 4.91 -14.98
N ASN A 270 -14.81 4.84 -16.21
CA ASN A 270 -16.24 4.85 -16.53
C ASN A 270 -16.83 3.46 -16.24
N TYR A 271 -17.78 3.36 -15.30
CA TYR A 271 -18.39 2.06 -14.96
C TYR A 271 -19.12 1.36 -16.12
N ASP A 272 -19.60 2.11 -17.13
CA ASP A 272 -20.19 1.49 -18.34
C ASP A 272 -19.13 0.75 -19.18
N ARG A 273 -17.83 1.02 -18.94
CA ARG A 273 -16.68 0.57 -19.74
C ARG A 273 -15.63 -0.22 -18.94
N GLN A 274 -15.73 -0.25 -17.61
CA GLN A 274 -14.76 -0.90 -16.71
C GLN A 274 -14.35 -2.30 -17.17
N PHE A 275 -15.28 -3.13 -17.66
CA PHE A 275 -14.99 -4.50 -18.09
C PHE A 275 -14.87 -4.71 -19.61
N ASP A 276 -14.99 -3.67 -20.43
CA ASP A 276 -14.88 -3.76 -21.90
C ASP A 276 -13.77 -2.88 -22.51
N TYR A 277 -13.13 -2.05 -21.70
CA TYR A 277 -12.11 -1.09 -22.14
C TYR A 277 -10.91 -1.07 -21.19
N PHE A 278 -9.78 -1.55 -21.68
CA PHE A 278 -8.49 -1.56 -20.98
C PHE A 278 -7.62 -0.38 -21.44
N ASN A 279 -7.99 0.83 -21.04
CA ASN A 279 -7.16 2.04 -21.09
C ASN A 279 -7.78 3.13 -20.17
N TYR A 280 -7.01 4.15 -19.79
CA TYR A 280 -7.59 5.45 -19.42
C TYR A 280 -7.94 6.26 -20.68
N SER A 281 -8.63 7.39 -20.53
CA SER A 281 -9.01 8.21 -21.68
C SER A 281 -7.81 8.89 -22.35
N GLU A 282 -7.51 8.51 -23.59
CA GLU A 282 -6.55 9.21 -24.47
C GLU A 282 -7.02 10.60 -24.93
N LYS A 283 -8.31 10.95 -24.73
CA LYS A 283 -8.91 12.12 -25.37
C LYS A 283 -9.75 12.96 -24.41
N PRO A 284 -9.77 14.29 -24.58
CA PRO A 284 -10.66 15.14 -23.83
C PRO A 284 -12.13 14.92 -24.25
N TYR A 285 -13.05 15.13 -23.30
CA TYR A 285 -14.48 15.03 -23.55
C TYR A 285 -15.26 16.13 -22.80
N PHE A 286 -16.51 16.39 -23.20
CA PHE A 286 -17.38 17.32 -22.47
C PHE A 286 -18.25 16.58 -21.46
N ALA A 287 -18.04 16.83 -20.17
CA ALA A 287 -18.90 16.36 -19.10
C ALA A 287 -20.08 17.32 -18.88
N ASP A 288 -21.27 16.78 -18.63
CA ASP A 288 -22.39 17.54 -18.06
C ASP A 288 -22.29 17.56 -16.52
N THR A 289 -21.94 18.72 -15.97
CA THR A 289 -21.83 18.96 -14.52
C THR A 289 -22.97 19.84 -14.01
N PRO A 290 -23.23 19.90 -12.69
CA PRO A 290 -24.19 20.85 -12.13
C PRO A 290 -23.89 22.33 -12.41
N ALA A 291 -22.62 22.68 -12.62
CA ALA A 291 -22.19 24.03 -13.02
C ALA A 291 -22.31 24.32 -14.53
N GLY A 292 -22.50 23.28 -15.37
CA GLY A 292 -22.65 23.39 -16.82
C GLY A 292 -21.80 22.36 -17.56
N LYS A 293 -21.54 22.59 -18.86
CA LYS A 293 -20.61 21.74 -19.61
C LYS A 293 -19.16 22.14 -19.33
N VAL A 294 -18.37 21.19 -18.83
CA VAL A 294 -16.92 21.33 -18.61
C VAL A 294 -16.17 20.48 -19.64
N LEU A 295 -15.09 21.02 -20.19
CA LEU A 295 -14.13 20.22 -20.96
C LEU A 295 -13.21 19.51 -19.97
N VAL A 296 -13.37 18.20 -19.86
CA VAL A 296 -12.45 17.33 -19.11
C VAL A 296 -11.33 16.93 -20.08
N PRO A 297 -10.05 17.07 -19.70
CA PRO A 297 -8.91 16.62 -20.51
C PRO A 297 -8.87 15.08 -20.68
N ALA A 298 -7.88 14.59 -21.44
CA ALA A 298 -7.52 13.18 -21.40
C ALA A 298 -7.03 12.82 -19.98
N ASP A 299 -7.25 11.56 -19.57
CA ASP A 299 -6.83 11.08 -18.26
C ASP A 299 -5.29 11.02 -18.17
N TRP A 300 -4.63 10.50 -19.21
CA TRP A 300 -3.17 10.42 -19.30
C TRP A 300 -2.48 11.79 -19.22
N ASP A 301 -3.08 12.82 -19.80
CA ASP A 301 -2.60 14.22 -19.71
C ASP A 301 -2.79 14.83 -18.30
N SER A 302 -3.44 14.11 -17.37
CA SER A 302 -4.00 14.66 -16.13
C SER A 302 -3.81 13.77 -14.90
N LEU A 303 -2.99 12.73 -15.02
CA LEU A 303 -2.60 11.91 -13.88
C LEU A 303 -1.84 12.77 -12.86
N VAL A 304 -2.10 12.55 -11.59
CA VAL A 304 -1.35 13.12 -10.47
C VAL A 304 -0.50 11.98 -9.92
N LEU A 305 0.76 11.93 -10.35
CA LEU A 305 1.67 10.86 -9.97
C LEU A 305 2.21 11.11 -8.55
N ASP A 306 2.69 12.32 -8.29
CA ASP A 306 3.13 12.77 -6.96
C ASP A 306 2.01 12.69 -5.91
N ASN A 307 2.37 12.45 -4.65
CA ASN A 307 1.47 12.68 -3.52
C ASN A 307 2.26 12.98 -2.23
N PRO A 308 1.63 13.49 -1.16
CA PRO A 308 2.33 13.94 0.05
C PRO A 308 3.13 12.89 0.84
N ARG A 309 3.13 11.61 0.42
CA ARG A 309 3.92 10.53 1.01
C ARG A 309 5.12 10.13 0.16
N ILE A 310 4.98 10.14 -1.17
CA ILE A 310 6.04 9.76 -2.09
C ILE A 310 7.14 10.83 -2.03
N GLY A 311 8.40 10.39 -1.97
CA GLY A 311 9.55 11.30 -1.92
C GLY A 311 9.60 12.23 -0.70
N ALA A 312 8.82 11.97 0.36
CA ALA A 312 8.56 12.93 1.43
C ALA A 312 9.68 13.04 2.48
N TYR A 313 10.40 11.96 2.77
CA TYR A 313 11.55 11.97 3.68
C TYR A 313 12.61 10.93 3.32
N ALA A 314 13.88 11.26 3.58
CA ALA A 314 14.99 10.32 3.60
C ALA A 314 15.94 10.67 4.75
N GLU A 315 16.58 9.67 5.33
CA GLU A 315 17.64 9.86 6.30
C GLU A 315 18.95 10.26 5.61
N SER A 316 19.25 9.62 4.46
CA SER A 316 20.41 9.98 3.63
C SER A 316 20.24 9.54 2.17
N ILE A 317 21.16 10.01 1.32
CA ILE A 317 21.26 9.68 -0.10
C ILE A 317 22.43 8.72 -0.29
N GLY A 318 22.29 7.77 -1.22
CA GLY A 318 23.30 6.77 -1.53
C GLY A 318 22.88 5.38 -1.09
N ALA A 319 22.20 4.65 -1.98
CA ALA A 319 21.89 3.23 -1.85
C ALA A 319 22.12 2.52 -3.18
N ARG A 320 22.67 1.30 -3.16
CA ARG A 320 22.91 0.48 -4.37
C ARG A 320 22.52 -0.96 -4.13
N ALA A 321 22.01 -1.61 -5.17
CA ALA A 321 21.72 -3.02 -5.15
C ALA A 321 23.00 -3.79 -4.84
N LYS A 322 22.91 -4.73 -3.90
CA LYS A 322 24.05 -5.56 -3.52
C LYS A 322 24.32 -6.50 -4.69
N ALA A 323 25.46 -6.33 -5.34
CA ALA A 323 25.91 -7.28 -6.34
C ALA A 323 26.06 -8.66 -5.69
N GLU A 324 25.40 -9.68 -6.23
CA GLU A 324 25.66 -11.07 -5.88
C GLU A 324 27.09 -11.41 -6.29
N VAL A 325 28.00 -11.38 -5.32
CA VAL A 325 29.35 -11.90 -5.50
C VAL A 325 29.26 -13.41 -5.36
N GLU A 326 29.17 -14.13 -6.48
CA GLU A 326 29.52 -15.55 -6.50
C GLU A 326 30.95 -15.68 -5.94
N GLU A 327 31.06 -16.27 -4.75
CA GLU A 327 32.34 -16.53 -4.10
C GLU A 327 33.03 -17.69 -4.85
N ILE A 328 33.74 -17.33 -5.93
CA ILE A 328 34.57 -18.27 -6.67
C ILE A 328 35.69 -18.73 -5.73
N GLU A 329 35.51 -19.89 -5.09
CA GLU A 329 36.54 -20.56 -4.31
C GLU A 329 37.79 -20.73 -5.18
N GLN A 330 38.82 -19.92 -4.91
CA GLN A 330 40.13 -20.10 -5.52
C GLN A 330 40.75 -21.37 -4.92
N PRO A 331 41.22 -22.32 -5.74
CA PRO A 331 41.79 -23.56 -5.22
C PRO A 331 43.04 -23.25 -4.40
N GLU A 332 43.10 -23.77 -3.16
CA GLU A 332 44.26 -23.58 -2.28
C GLU A 332 45.55 -24.07 -2.94
N GLU A 333 46.46 -23.14 -3.25
CA GLU A 333 47.80 -23.47 -3.70
C GLU A 333 48.65 -23.96 -2.51
N VAL A 334 48.78 -25.28 -2.38
CA VAL A 334 49.59 -25.92 -1.33
C VAL A 334 51.06 -25.63 -1.57
N VAL A 335 51.58 -24.57 -0.94
CA VAL A 335 53.02 -24.28 -0.90
C VAL A 335 53.69 -25.18 0.13
N GLU A 336 54.37 -26.23 -0.37
CA GLU A 336 55.19 -27.12 0.46
C GLU A 336 56.46 -26.39 0.93
N VAL A 337 56.52 -26.03 2.21
CA VAL A 337 57.66 -25.32 2.80
C VAL A 337 58.68 -26.34 3.33
N GLU A 338 59.78 -26.57 2.59
CA GLU A 338 60.95 -27.29 3.11
C GLU A 338 61.56 -26.53 4.31
N GLN A 339 61.76 -27.24 5.42
CA GLN A 339 62.38 -26.68 6.63
C GLN A 339 63.90 -26.65 6.49
N PRO A 340 64.58 -25.50 6.71
CA PRO A 340 66.05 -25.46 6.73
C PRO A 340 66.60 -26.08 8.03
N GLU A 341 67.73 -26.80 7.92
CA GLU A 341 68.41 -27.43 9.06
C GLU A 341 68.96 -26.41 10.09
N PRO A 342 69.05 -26.78 11.39
CA PRO A 342 69.40 -25.85 12.45
C PRO A 342 70.89 -25.50 12.48
N VAL A 343 71.19 -24.21 12.64
CA VAL A 343 72.54 -23.68 12.85
C VAL A 343 72.77 -23.43 14.34
N GLU A 344 73.92 -23.87 14.87
CA GLU A 344 74.28 -23.73 16.29
C GLU A 344 74.51 -22.28 16.74
N VAL A 345 74.25 -22.04 18.03
CA VAL A 345 74.23 -20.71 18.68
C VAL A 345 75.62 -20.26 19.11
N ALA A 346 75.93 -18.96 18.97
CA ALA A 346 77.10 -18.34 19.60
C ALA A 346 76.81 -16.94 20.17
N GLU A 347 77.14 -16.81 21.45
CA GLU A 347 77.49 -15.61 22.24
C GLU A 347 76.39 -14.58 22.65
N GLU A 348 76.36 -14.34 23.97
CA GLU A 348 75.50 -13.40 24.70
C GLU A 348 76.12 -12.00 24.79
N HIS A 349 75.31 -10.93 24.81
CA HIS A 349 75.68 -9.66 25.47
C HIS A 349 74.42 -8.87 25.92
N PRO A 350 74.52 -7.93 26.89
CA PRO A 350 73.61 -7.92 28.05
C PRO A 350 72.45 -6.91 28.03
N LEU A 351 71.58 -7.05 29.05
CA LEU A 351 70.39 -6.23 29.33
C LEU A 351 70.61 -4.71 29.26
N THR A 352 69.55 -4.00 28.88
CA THR A 352 69.23 -2.67 29.44
C THR A 352 67.78 -2.67 29.90
N ALA A 353 67.55 -2.31 31.17
CA ALA A 353 66.22 -2.23 31.76
C ALA A 353 65.67 -0.80 31.69
N LEU A 354 64.35 -0.67 31.53
CA LEU A 354 63.61 0.51 31.97
C LEU A 354 62.47 0.08 32.90
N VAL A 355 62.18 0.95 33.87
CA VAL A 355 61.50 0.65 35.13
C VAL A 355 59.97 0.84 34.96
N PRO A 356 59.12 0.01 35.60
CA PRO A 356 57.67 0.07 35.42
C PRO A 356 57.02 1.26 36.14
N ALA A 357 55.79 1.58 35.73
CA ALA A 357 54.84 2.38 36.50
C ALA A 357 53.59 1.53 36.80
N GLU A 358 53.25 1.50 38.09
CA GLU A 358 52.30 0.61 38.77
C GLU A 358 50.83 0.64 38.29
N GLU A 359 50.19 -0.55 38.27
CA GLU A 359 48.76 -0.75 38.57
C GLU A 359 48.47 -0.34 40.05
N ILE A 360 47.29 -0.24 40.66
CA ILE A 360 46.19 -1.18 41.02
C ILE A 360 45.23 -0.29 41.91
N PRO A 361 44.08 -0.70 42.51
CA PRO A 361 42.99 -1.63 42.18
C PRO A 361 41.58 -0.95 42.14
N ALA A 362 40.53 -1.76 42.00
CA ALA A 362 39.11 -1.38 42.09
C ALA A 362 38.38 -1.91 43.35
N GLN A 363 37.15 -1.38 43.60
CA GLN A 363 36.05 -1.92 44.44
C GLN A 363 36.26 -2.00 45.98
N PRO A 364 35.21 -2.26 46.82
CA PRO A 364 33.74 -2.36 46.64
C PRO A 364 32.95 -1.27 47.43
N GLY A 365 31.61 -1.23 47.60
CA GLY A 365 30.47 -2.01 47.06
C GLY A 365 29.54 -2.63 48.13
N GLU A 366 28.27 -2.18 48.29
CA GLU A 366 27.29 -2.74 49.26
C GLU A 366 25.80 -2.60 48.85
N VAL A 367 24.93 -3.48 49.38
CA VAL A 367 23.46 -3.61 49.17
C VAL A 367 22.77 -3.49 50.55
N PRO A 368 21.46 -3.14 50.67
CA PRO A 368 20.52 -4.17 51.16
C PRO A 368 19.02 -4.05 50.76
N ALA A 369 18.33 -5.21 50.74
CA ALA A 369 16.95 -5.51 51.25
C ALA A 369 15.71 -4.67 50.83
N GLU A 370 14.45 -5.14 50.85
CA GLU A 370 13.76 -6.46 50.85
C GLU A 370 12.23 -6.22 50.57
N GLN A 371 11.42 -7.26 50.29
CA GLN A 371 9.99 -7.17 49.92
C GLN A 371 9.02 -6.91 51.11
N PRO A 372 7.69 -6.71 50.87
CA PRO A 372 6.79 -7.87 50.87
C PRO A 372 5.62 -7.86 49.85
N LYS A 373 4.93 -9.01 49.75
CA LYS A 373 3.86 -9.39 48.82
C LYS A 373 2.45 -8.84 49.18
N ALA A 374 1.54 -8.87 48.20
CA ALA A 374 0.12 -9.17 48.40
C ALA A 374 -0.46 -9.99 47.22
N GLU A 375 -1.51 -10.79 47.47
CA GLU A 375 -2.06 -11.80 46.54
C GLU A 375 -3.50 -11.48 46.07
N GLN A 376 -4.03 -12.34 45.18
CA GLN A 376 -5.46 -12.64 44.88
C GLN A 376 -6.13 -11.95 43.67
N LYS A 377 -7.12 -12.57 42.97
CA LYS A 377 -7.41 -14.00 42.68
C LYS A 377 -8.43 -14.07 41.52
N VAL A 378 -8.30 -15.10 40.69
CA VAL A 378 -9.15 -15.51 39.55
C VAL A 378 -10.66 -15.58 39.84
N GLU A 379 -11.52 -15.17 38.89
CA GLU A 379 -12.73 -15.93 38.50
C GLU A 379 -13.25 -15.58 37.08
N ALA A 380 -14.05 -16.47 36.48
CA ALA A 380 -14.41 -16.45 35.05
C ALA A 380 -15.83 -16.98 34.78
N LYS A 381 -16.47 -16.60 33.65
CA LYS A 381 -17.33 -17.45 32.78
C LYS A 381 -18.06 -16.69 31.65
N ALA A 382 -18.07 -17.32 30.46
CA ALA A 382 -19.18 -17.59 29.52
C ALA A 382 -20.18 -16.45 29.12
N LYS A 383 -20.84 -16.45 27.96
CA LYS A 383 -21.20 -17.53 27.01
C LYS A 383 -21.59 -16.92 25.64
N ALA A 384 -21.52 -17.69 24.55
CA ALA A 384 -21.93 -17.27 23.20
C ALA A 384 -23.39 -17.62 22.85
N GLU A 385 -23.96 -16.96 21.84
CA GLU A 385 -25.14 -17.40 21.08
C GLU A 385 -25.09 -16.86 19.63
N ALA A 386 -25.65 -17.59 18.67
CA ALA A 386 -25.48 -17.36 17.22
C ALA A 386 -26.83 -17.29 16.47
N PRO A 387 -26.91 -16.62 15.31
CA PRO A 387 -28.07 -16.67 14.42
C PRO A 387 -27.89 -17.64 13.23
N LYS A 388 -29.01 -17.95 12.56
CA LYS A 388 -29.15 -19.07 11.60
C LYS A 388 -29.09 -18.62 10.13
N GLN A 389 -28.72 -19.56 9.26
CA GLN A 389 -28.77 -19.44 7.81
C GLN A 389 -30.18 -19.11 7.26
N ALA A 390 -30.22 -18.35 6.17
CA ALA A 390 -31.34 -18.27 5.25
C ALA A 390 -30.84 -18.50 3.82
N ASN A 391 -31.60 -19.28 3.05
CA ASN A 391 -31.25 -19.75 1.71
C ASN A 391 -31.72 -18.74 0.65
N ASN A 392 -30.92 -18.46 -0.38
CA ASN A 392 -31.26 -17.45 -1.40
C ASN A 392 -31.15 -18.02 -2.82
N GLN A 393 -32.26 -17.98 -3.56
CA GLN A 393 -32.27 -18.27 -5.00
C GLN A 393 -31.73 -17.06 -5.77
N ILE A 394 -30.86 -17.31 -6.75
CA ILE A 394 -30.23 -16.27 -7.56
C ILE A 394 -31.22 -15.78 -8.63
N ASN A 395 -31.36 -14.45 -8.76
CA ASN A 395 -32.11 -13.82 -9.84
C ASN A 395 -31.26 -12.70 -10.48
N ILE A 396 -31.08 -12.75 -11.79
CA ILE A 396 -29.98 -12.07 -12.51
C ILE A 396 -30.41 -10.65 -12.90
N ALA A 397 -30.55 -9.76 -11.92
CA ALA A 397 -31.05 -8.39 -12.15
C ALA A 397 -30.51 -7.30 -11.18
N ALA A 398 -29.47 -7.58 -10.39
CA ALA A 398 -28.93 -6.65 -9.39
C ALA A 398 -27.43 -6.35 -9.62
N ILE A 399 -27.14 -5.47 -10.59
CA ILE A 399 -25.80 -4.95 -10.91
C ILE A 399 -25.76 -3.40 -10.82
N ILE A 400 -26.85 -2.74 -10.39
CA ILE A 400 -26.95 -1.27 -10.37
C ILE A 400 -27.36 -0.76 -8.98
N GLY A 401 -26.55 0.14 -8.41
CA GLY A 401 -26.93 1.07 -7.34
C GLY A 401 -26.90 0.51 -5.91
N GLY A 402 -25.85 0.89 -5.14
CA GLY A 402 -25.61 0.43 -3.77
C GLY A 402 -25.59 1.52 -2.70
N VAL A 403 -26.36 2.61 -2.84
CA VAL A 403 -26.51 3.65 -1.80
C VAL A 403 -28.00 3.85 -1.46
N VAL A 404 -28.29 4.10 -0.17
CA VAL A 404 -29.62 4.26 0.46
C VAL A 404 -30.42 2.97 0.71
N ALA A 405 -30.19 2.33 1.86
CA ALA A 405 -31.13 1.38 2.47
C ALA A 405 -31.01 1.25 4.01
N ALA A 406 -30.77 2.34 4.77
CA ALA A 406 -30.57 2.22 6.23
C ALA A 406 -31.04 3.39 7.14
N LEU A 407 -31.86 4.34 6.69
CA LEU A 407 -32.41 5.41 7.56
C LEU A 407 -33.91 5.67 7.34
N ALA A 408 -34.74 4.65 7.58
CA ALA A 408 -36.20 4.75 7.55
C ALA A 408 -36.90 4.20 8.82
N VAL A 409 -36.18 4.12 9.95
CA VAL A 409 -36.77 3.92 11.29
C VAL A 409 -36.02 4.77 12.31
N LEU A 410 -36.46 6.02 12.50
CA LEU A 410 -36.47 6.79 13.76
C LEU A 410 -36.95 8.20 13.43
N GLY A 411 -38.21 8.49 13.75
CA GLY A 411 -38.84 9.76 13.38
C GLY A 411 -38.40 10.93 14.26
N ILE A 412 -38.03 12.04 13.63
CA ILE A 412 -38.09 13.37 14.23
C ILE A 412 -38.99 14.24 13.34
N GLY A 413 -39.92 14.97 13.98
CA GLY A 413 -41.07 15.56 13.32
C GLY A 413 -40.75 16.73 12.39
N ALA A 414 -41.56 16.87 11.35
CA ALA A 414 -41.47 17.96 10.38
C ALA A 414 -41.73 19.33 11.02
N ALA A 415 -40.85 20.29 10.72
CA ALA A 415 -41.08 21.71 10.96
C ALA A 415 -40.41 22.55 9.86
N PHE A 416 -41.01 22.60 8.67
CA PHE A 416 -41.41 23.88 8.05
C PHE A 416 -42.33 23.64 6.84
N LEU A 417 -43.42 24.40 6.76
CA LEU A 417 -44.42 24.32 5.70
C LEU A 417 -44.80 25.75 5.28
N ALA A 418 -44.17 26.25 4.22
CA ALA A 418 -44.42 27.51 3.49
C ALA A 418 -43.23 27.77 2.54
N MET A 419 -43.37 28.30 1.32
CA MET A 419 -44.58 28.71 0.58
C MET A 419 -44.27 28.77 -0.93
N ARG A 420 -45.16 28.20 -1.74
CA ARG A 420 -45.35 28.37 -3.21
C ARG A 420 -44.21 27.99 -4.16
#